data_AF-A0A432HRI3-F1
#
_entry.id   AF-A0A432HRI3-F1
#
_cell.length_a   1.000
_cell.length_b   1.000
_cell.length_c   1.000
_cell.angle_alpha   90.00
_cell.angle_beta   90.00
_cell.angle_gamma   90.00
#
_symmetry.space_group_name_H-M   'P 1'
#
loop_
_entity.id
_entity.type
_entity.pdbx_description
1 polymer ?
#
loop_
_entity_poly.entity_id
_entity_poly.type
_entity_poly.pdbx_seq_one_letter_code
_entity_poly.pdbx_strand_id
1 'polypeptide(L)'
;MFPLPMGRQQRAKVKKGAFTRFSANLKGGIMGQLADDLNGFSLEGAADKRRGRRVNKKAVIYWNCVNPDVNSDTYEAEMVNFSESGMYFETDYFSKSRGVICIKLKRGQPHDDEETAEWLRSIQVGEVKWWKEIDGGDHPRFGIGVQYYR
;
A
#
# COMPACT_ATOMS: atom_id res chain seq x y z
N MET A 1 14.70 -36.19 31.61
CA MET A 1 15.30 -35.86 30.29
C MET A 1 14.52 -36.65 29.26
N PHE A 2 13.60 -35.99 28.54
CA PHE A 2 12.72 -36.62 27.55
C PHE A 2 12.96 -35.92 26.19
N PRO A 3 13.17 -36.65 25.09
CA PRO A 3 13.39 -36.03 23.79
C PRO A 3 12.08 -35.57 23.15
N LEU A 4 12.11 -34.38 22.55
CA LEU A 4 11.04 -33.79 21.74
C LEU A 4 10.90 -34.53 20.39
N PRO A 5 9.69 -34.72 19.85
CA PRO A 5 9.52 -35.22 18.49
C PRO A 5 9.72 -34.10 17.45
N MET A 6 10.72 -34.30 16.60
CA MET A 6 10.99 -33.50 15.40
C MET A 6 9.87 -33.72 14.35
N GLY A 7 8.95 -32.77 14.27
CA GLY A 7 7.89 -32.72 13.26
C GLY A 7 8.45 -32.35 11.88
N ARG A 8 8.32 -33.28 10.93
CA ARG A 8 8.67 -33.13 9.50
C ARG A 8 7.98 -31.91 8.88
N GLN A 9 8.76 -30.95 8.39
CA GLN A 9 8.27 -29.94 7.45
C GLN A 9 7.96 -30.59 6.10
N GLN A 10 6.69 -30.65 5.73
CA GLN A 10 6.28 -31.01 4.37
C GLN A 10 6.38 -29.78 3.48
N ARG A 11 7.31 -29.82 2.52
CA ARG A 11 7.44 -28.86 1.41
C ARG A 11 6.17 -28.89 0.55
N ALA A 12 5.39 -27.82 0.58
CA ALA A 12 4.34 -27.59 -0.42
C ALA A 12 4.99 -27.24 -1.78
N LYS A 13 4.82 -28.12 -2.77
CA LYS A 13 5.18 -27.85 -4.17
C LYS A 13 4.17 -26.88 -4.77
N VAL A 14 4.55 -25.63 -4.98
CA VAL A 14 3.74 -24.66 -5.72
C VAL A 14 3.86 -24.96 -7.21
N LYS A 15 2.76 -25.45 -7.82
CA LYS A 15 2.61 -25.54 -9.27
C LYS A 15 2.53 -24.12 -9.83
N LYS A 16 3.51 -23.75 -10.67
CA LYS A 16 3.49 -22.51 -11.45
C LYS A 16 2.36 -22.59 -12.47
N GLY A 17 1.22 -21.97 -12.16
CA GLY A 17 0.19 -21.67 -13.15
C GLY A 17 0.69 -20.59 -14.09
N ALA A 18 0.76 -20.90 -15.38
CA ALA A 18 1.09 -19.95 -16.42
C ALA A 18 0.01 -18.86 -16.49
N PHE A 19 0.38 -17.61 -16.23
CA PHE A 19 -0.46 -16.46 -16.60
C PHE A 19 -0.08 -16.02 -18.01
N THR A 20 -1.04 -16.17 -18.92
CA THR A 20 -1.00 -15.75 -20.31
C THR A 20 -0.78 -14.24 -20.41
N ARG A 21 0.27 -13.86 -21.16
CA ARG A 21 0.48 -12.49 -21.64
C ARG A 21 -0.65 -12.12 -22.61
N PHE A 22 -1.30 -10.99 -22.41
CA PHE A 22 -2.08 -10.35 -23.45
C PHE A 22 -1.11 -9.81 -24.51
N SER A 23 -1.04 -10.51 -25.65
CA SER A 23 -0.43 -10.03 -26.88
C SER A 23 -1.55 -9.41 -27.72
N ALA A 24 -1.53 -8.08 -27.88
CA ALA A 24 -2.34 -7.41 -28.88
C ALA A 24 -1.70 -7.69 -30.25
N ASN A 25 -2.34 -8.57 -31.01
CA ASN A 25 -1.98 -8.93 -32.37
C ASN A 25 -2.70 -7.95 -33.32
N LEU A 26 -2.01 -6.90 -33.78
CA LEU A 26 -2.50 -6.02 -34.83
C LEU A 26 -2.03 -6.57 -36.19
N LYS A 27 -2.90 -7.36 -36.83
CA LYS A 27 -2.85 -7.63 -38.27
C LYS A 27 -3.95 -6.82 -38.94
N GLY A 28 -3.54 -5.95 -39.87
CA GLY A 28 -4.44 -5.23 -40.76
C GLY A 28 -3.69 -4.09 -41.45
N GLY A 29 -2.99 -4.41 -42.53
CA GLY A 29 -2.53 -3.39 -43.47
C GLY A 29 -3.68 -2.89 -44.33
N ILE A 30 -3.60 -1.63 -44.77
CA ILE A 30 -3.58 -1.17 -46.17
C ILE A 30 -3.32 0.35 -46.13
N MET A 31 -2.55 0.80 -47.13
CA MET A 31 -2.07 2.15 -47.40
C MET A 31 -3.09 3.29 -47.28
N GLY A 32 -2.59 4.48 -46.96
CA GLY A 32 -3.27 5.74 -47.28
C GLY A 32 -2.66 6.93 -46.56
N GLN A 33 -1.71 7.60 -47.22
CA GLN A 33 -1.23 8.93 -46.84
C GLN A 33 -2.41 9.89 -46.66
N LEU A 34 -2.43 10.63 -45.54
CA LEU A 34 -2.48 12.09 -45.55
C LEU A 34 -2.06 12.56 -44.16
N ALA A 35 -0.88 13.17 -44.10
CA ALA A 35 -0.50 14.03 -43.01
C ALA A 35 -1.38 15.28 -43.13
N ASP A 36 -2.11 15.60 -42.07
CA ASP A 36 -2.34 16.92 -41.49
C ASP A 36 -3.39 16.74 -40.38
N ASP A 37 -3.24 17.49 -39.28
CA ASP A 37 -4.10 17.53 -38.08
C ASP A 37 -3.83 16.52 -36.96
N LEU A 38 -2.66 16.64 -36.31
CA LEU A 38 -2.44 16.13 -34.94
C LEU A 38 -1.98 17.25 -33.99
N ASN A 39 -2.85 18.25 -33.81
CA ASN A 39 -2.87 19.08 -32.61
C ASN A 39 -4.23 18.86 -31.94
N GLY A 40 -4.30 17.89 -31.02
CA GLY A 40 -5.56 17.65 -30.31
C GLY A 40 -5.71 16.36 -29.50
N PHE A 41 -4.73 15.45 -29.46
CA PHE A 41 -4.84 14.28 -28.58
C PHE A 41 -4.25 14.60 -27.20
N SER A 42 -4.95 15.45 -26.44
CA SER A 42 -4.73 15.56 -25.01
C SER A 42 -5.17 14.24 -24.38
N LEU A 43 -4.22 13.49 -23.83
CA LEU A 43 -4.45 12.28 -23.03
C LEU A 43 -5.58 12.57 -22.05
N GLU A 44 -6.75 11.98 -22.32
CA GLU A 44 -7.92 12.04 -21.47
C GLU A 44 -7.50 11.80 -20.02
N GLY A 45 -7.73 12.82 -19.20
CA GLY A 45 -7.48 12.78 -17.77
C GLY A 45 -8.16 11.56 -17.16
N ALA A 46 -7.35 10.62 -16.68
CA ALA A 46 -7.82 9.61 -15.77
C ALA A 46 -8.41 10.33 -14.55
N ALA A 47 -9.75 10.45 -14.54
CA ALA A 47 -10.46 11.14 -13.47
C ALA A 47 -10.03 10.55 -12.13
N ASP A 48 -9.47 11.39 -11.26
CA ASP A 48 -9.04 10.98 -9.94
C ASP A 48 -10.26 10.48 -9.16
N LYS A 49 -10.33 9.17 -8.90
CA LYS A 49 -11.45 8.55 -8.17
C LYS A 49 -11.39 8.81 -6.65
N ARG A 50 -10.42 9.59 -6.17
CA ARG A 50 -10.27 9.90 -4.74
C ARG A 50 -11.37 10.85 -4.28
N ARG A 51 -11.94 10.56 -3.10
CA ARG A 51 -13.00 11.39 -2.49
C ARG A 51 -12.49 12.68 -1.84
N GLY A 52 -11.17 12.85 -1.70
CA GLY A 52 -10.60 14.00 -1.01
C GLY A 52 -9.11 14.17 -1.28
N ARG A 53 -8.62 15.39 -0.99
CA ARG A 53 -7.22 15.79 -1.14
C ARG A 53 -6.33 14.93 -0.25
N ARG A 54 -5.15 14.57 -0.76
CA ARG A 54 -4.07 13.95 0.00
C ARG A 54 -2.90 14.91 0.10
N VAL A 55 -2.25 14.90 1.26
CA VAL A 55 -1.01 15.63 1.52
C VAL A 55 0.13 14.62 1.40
N ASN A 56 1.08 14.89 0.50
CA ASN A 56 2.28 14.09 0.34
C ASN A 56 3.32 14.56 1.35
N LYS A 57 3.30 13.95 2.53
CA LYS A 57 4.23 14.23 3.61
C LYS A 57 4.74 12.94 4.21
N LYS A 58 6.06 12.86 4.33
CA LYS A 58 6.73 11.73 4.95
C LYS A 58 6.78 11.89 6.46
N ALA A 59 6.45 10.83 7.18
CA ALA A 59 6.52 10.79 8.64
C ALA A 59 6.80 9.37 9.12
N VAL A 60 7.38 9.24 10.30
CA VAL A 60 7.61 7.93 10.92
C VAL A 60 6.42 7.64 11.82
N ILE A 61 5.85 6.46 11.66
CA ILE A 61 4.71 5.99 12.43
C ILE A 61 5.05 4.65 13.08
N TYR A 62 4.31 4.36 14.14
CA TYR A 62 4.20 3.03 14.72
C TYR A 62 2.83 2.47 14.38
N TRP A 63 2.74 1.19 14.04
CA TRP A 63 1.46 0.55 13.81
C TRP A 63 1.41 -0.86 14.39
N ASN A 64 0.21 -1.30 14.72
CA ASN A 64 -0.03 -2.65 15.22
C ASN A 64 -1.44 -3.13 14.80
N CYS A 65 -1.59 -4.44 14.63
CA CYS A 65 -2.92 -5.04 14.47
C CYS A 65 -3.69 -4.93 15.78
N VAL A 66 -4.98 -4.61 15.69
CA VAL A 66 -5.91 -4.64 16.83
C VAL A 66 -6.55 -6.03 16.83
N ASN A 67 -5.81 -7.04 17.30
CA ASN A 67 -6.36 -8.36 17.56
C ASN A 67 -6.34 -8.64 19.07
N PRO A 68 -7.44 -9.07 19.68
CA PRO A 68 -7.51 -9.32 21.12
C PRO A 68 -6.68 -10.52 21.57
N ASP A 69 -6.44 -11.49 20.69
CA ASP A 69 -5.81 -12.77 21.03
C ASP A 69 -4.29 -12.80 20.79
N VAL A 70 -3.70 -11.70 20.32
CA VAL A 70 -2.28 -11.66 19.92
C VAL A 70 -1.60 -10.50 20.63
N ASN A 71 -0.45 -10.79 21.24
CA ASN A 71 0.45 -9.76 21.74
C ASN A 71 0.77 -8.81 20.56
N SER A 72 0.25 -7.59 20.60
CA SER A 72 0.27 -6.70 19.44
C SER A 72 1.64 -6.07 19.30
N ASP A 73 2.56 -6.82 18.69
CA ASP A 73 3.85 -6.29 18.25
C ASP A 73 3.63 -4.98 17.50
N THR A 74 4.46 -4.00 17.84
CA THR A 74 4.42 -2.67 17.25
C THR A 74 5.54 -2.56 16.23
N TYR A 75 5.20 -2.17 15.01
CA TYR A 75 6.13 -2.07 13.89
C TYR A 75 6.33 -0.61 13.52
N GLU A 76 7.57 -0.23 13.21
CA GLU A 76 7.88 1.09 12.65
C GLU A 76 7.58 1.08 11.14
N ALA A 77 7.07 2.19 10.62
CA ALA A 77 6.76 2.36 9.20
C ALA A 77 6.91 3.82 8.76
N GLU A 78 7.00 4.04 7.45
CA GLU A 78 7.08 5.36 6.84
C GLU A 78 5.74 5.72 6.23
N MET A 79 5.02 6.66 6.82
CA MET A 79 3.88 7.32 6.17
C MET A 79 4.40 8.08 4.95
N VAL A 80 3.72 7.94 3.81
CA VAL A 80 4.11 8.59 2.56
C VAL A 80 3.10 9.66 2.14
N ASN A 81 1.81 9.41 2.37
CA ASN A 81 0.76 10.43 2.23
C ASN A 81 -0.43 10.13 3.14
N PHE A 82 -1.21 11.17 3.42
CA PHE A 82 -2.41 11.06 4.25
C PHE A 82 -3.50 12.02 3.78
N SER A 83 -4.71 11.81 4.30
CA SER A 83 -5.90 12.65 4.14
C SER A 83 -6.71 12.56 5.42
N GLU A 84 -7.78 13.35 5.51
CA GLU A 84 -8.78 13.24 6.58
C GLU A 84 -9.40 11.83 6.70
N SER A 85 -9.44 11.06 5.60
CA SER A 85 -10.14 9.76 5.54
C SER A 85 -9.23 8.54 5.62
N GLY A 86 -7.92 8.71 5.60
CA GLY A 86 -6.99 7.59 5.54
C GLY A 86 -5.57 7.97 5.16
N MET A 87 -4.69 6.97 5.09
CA MET A 87 -3.28 7.14 4.76
C MET A 87 -2.73 6.02 3.88
N TYR A 88 -1.56 6.29 3.32
CA TYR A 88 -0.67 5.32 2.69
C TYR A 88 0.67 5.34 3.44
N PHE A 89 1.16 4.16 3.82
CA PHE A 89 2.47 3.99 4.43
C PHE A 89 3.21 2.77 3.86
N GLU A 90 4.52 2.77 4.04
CA GLU A 90 5.43 1.70 3.65
C GLU A 90 6.07 1.06 4.87
N THR A 91 6.21 -0.26 4.85
CA THR A 91 6.76 -1.04 5.96
C THR A 91 7.48 -2.28 5.43
N ASP A 92 8.42 -2.79 6.21
CA ASP A 92 9.12 -4.06 6.01
C ASP A 92 8.33 -5.27 6.52
N TYR A 93 7.27 -5.03 7.29
CA TYR A 93 6.43 -6.07 7.87
C TYR A 93 5.01 -5.99 7.33
N PHE A 94 4.46 -7.09 6.81
CA PHE A 94 3.02 -7.16 6.58
C PHE A 94 2.50 -8.59 6.76
N SER A 95 1.50 -8.73 7.62
CA SER A 95 0.69 -9.95 7.69
C SER A 95 -0.49 -9.83 6.74
N LYS A 96 -0.74 -10.88 5.92
CA LYS A 96 -1.83 -10.92 4.93
C LYS A 96 -3.23 -10.75 5.52
N SER A 97 -3.39 -10.68 6.84
CA SER A 97 -4.66 -10.36 7.47
C SER A 97 -5.05 -8.91 7.15
N ARG A 98 -6.02 -8.74 6.25
CA ARG A 98 -6.81 -7.51 6.17
C ARG A 98 -7.54 -7.36 7.50
N GLY A 99 -7.17 -6.33 8.26
CA GLY A 99 -7.66 -6.16 9.61
C GLY A 99 -7.68 -4.71 10.04
N VAL A 100 -8.15 -4.52 11.27
CA VAL A 100 -8.11 -3.25 11.97
C VAL A 100 -6.69 -3.04 12.49
N ILE A 101 -6.15 -1.85 12.23
CA ILE A 101 -4.84 -1.45 12.72
C ILE A 101 -4.97 -0.15 13.53
N CYS A 102 -4.11 -0.05 14.54
CA CYS A 102 -3.86 1.19 15.27
C CYS A 102 -2.56 1.78 14.75
N ILE A 103 -2.56 3.09 14.55
CA ILE A 103 -1.44 3.85 14.00
C ILE A 103 -1.14 5.00 14.97
N LYS A 104 0.13 5.19 15.29
CA LYS A 104 0.61 6.24 16.19
C LYS A 104 1.73 7.01 15.52
N LEU A 105 1.66 8.34 15.55
CA LEU A 105 2.74 9.18 15.04
C LEU A 105 3.93 9.17 16.01
N LYS A 106 5.15 9.07 15.50
CA LYS A 106 6.36 9.16 16.34
C LYS A 106 6.48 10.56 16.94
N ARG A 107 6.62 10.65 18.26
CA ARG A 107 6.73 11.94 18.98
C ARG A 107 7.93 12.74 18.50
N GLY A 108 7.78 14.06 18.44
CA GLY A 108 8.87 14.98 18.12
C GLY A 108 9.13 15.21 16.62
N GLN A 109 8.25 14.71 15.74
CA GLN A 109 8.29 15.12 14.34
C GLN A 109 7.64 16.50 14.18
N PRO A 110 8.32 17.46 13.52
CA PRO A 110 7.76 18.78 13.30
C PRO A 110 6.52 18.67 12.40
N HIS A 111 5.39 19.17 12.89
CA HIS A 111 4.26 19.49 12.01
C HIS A 111 4.59 20.81 11.33
N ASP A 112 5.20 20.73 10.14
CA ASP A 112 5.63 21.93 9.42
C ASP A 112 4.49 22.93 9.11
N ASP A 113 3.21 22.52 9.15
CA ASP A 113 2.07 23.39 8.81
C ASP A 113 0.83 23.13 9.70
N GLU A 114 0.12 24.20 10.08
CA GLU A 114 -1.10 24.19 10.90
C GLU A 114 -2.24 23.37 10.25
N GLU A 115 -2.43 23.49 8.93
CA GLU A 115 -3.42 22.74 8.15
C GLU A 115 -3.18 21.22 8.19
N THR A 116 -1.90 20.82 8.22
CA THR A 116 -1.49 19.40 8.29
C THR A 116 -1.74 18.83 9.69
N ALA A 117 -1.63 19.66 10.73
CA ALA A 117 -1.85 19.26 12.11
C ALA A 117 -3.31 18.88 12.40
N GLU A 118 -4.28 19.49 11.72
CA GLU A 118 -5.70 19.21 11.94
C GLU A 118 -6.07 17.75 11.59
N TRP A 119 -5.51 17.21 10.50
CA TRP A 119 -5.86 15.87 10.01
C TRP A 119 -4.96 14.77 10.58
N LEU A 120 -3.73 15.10 10.94
CA LEU A 120 -2.75 14.13 11.43
C LEU A 120 -2.81 14.05 12.97
N ARG A 121 -3.78 13.27 13.49
CA ARG A 121 -3.87 12.95 14.91
C ARG A 121 -2.69 12.09 15.37
N SER A 122 -2.32 12.21 16.64
CA SER A 122 -1.27 11.41 17.27
C SER A 122 -1.56 9.91 17.28
N ILE A 123 -2.83 9.53 17.30
CA ILE A 123 -3.32 8.15 17.21
C ILE A 123 -4.51 8.08 16.26
N GLN A 124 -4.51 7.09 15.36
CA GLN A 124 -5.59 6.80 14.42
C GLN A 124 -5.88 5.30 14.42
N VAL A 125 -7.14 4.93 14.17
CA VAL A 125 -7.56 3.53 13.99
C VAL A 125 -8.25 3.41 12.65
N GLY A 126 -7.96 2.35 11.91
CA GLY A 126 -8.53 2.16 10.58
C GLY A 126 -8.43 0.74 10.08
N GLU A 127 -8.99 0.53 8.90
CA GLU A 127 -9.02 -0.75 8.21
C GLU A 127 -8.06 -0.75 7.02
N VAL A 128 -7.31 -1.83 6.87
CA VAL A 128 -6.48 -2.06 5.68
C VAL A 128 -7.39 -2.35 4.47
N LYS A 129 -7.44 -1.44 3.51
CA LYS A 129 -8.23 -1.60 2.28
C LYS A 129 -7.47 -2.30 1.17
N TRP A 130 -6.18 -2.03 1.06
CA TRP A 130 -5.31 -2.70 0.10
C TRP A 130 -3.88 -2.76 0.64
N TRP A 131 -3.14 -3.72 0.10
CA TRP A 131 -1.70 -3.83 0.29
C TRP A 131 -1.09 -4.28 -1.03
N LYS A 132 0.18 -3.95 -1.24
CA LYS A 132 0.97 -4.46 -2.35
C LYS A 132 2.41 -4.65 -1.90
N GLU A 133 3.07 -5.65 -2.46
CA GLU A 133 4.52 -5.73 -2.41
C GLU A 133 5.09 -4.61 -3.30
N ILE A 134 6.13 -3.94 -2.83
CA ILE A 134 6.88 -2.93 -3.57
C ILE A 134 8.33 -3.39 -3.66
N ASP A 135 8.98 -3.08 -4.78
CA ASP A 135 10.36 -3.47 -5.02
C ASP A 135 11.25 -2.82 -3.95
N GLY A 136 11.71 -3.63 -2.99
CA GLY A 136 12.47 -3.21 -1.82
C GLY A 136 13.97 -3.53 -1.90
N GLY A 137 14.44 -4.03 -3.04
CA GLY A 137 15.81 -4.55 -3.16
C GLY A 137 15.95 -5.89 -2.43
N ASP A 138 16.86 -5.94 -1.46
CA ASP A 138 17.23 -7.17 -0.73
C ASP A 138 16.20 -7.60 0.33
N HIS A 139 15.28 -6.70 0.71
CA HIS A 139 14.25 -6.96 1.71
C HIS A 139 12.85 -6.69 1.15
N PRO A 140 11.86 -7.55 1.45
CA PRO A 140 10.48 -7.29 1.03
C PRO A 140 9.98 -6.01 1.69
N ARG A 141 9.41 -5.11 0.89
CA ARG A 141 8.71 -3.91 1.38
C ARG A 141 7.26 -3.98 0.93
N PHE A 142 6.38 -3.42 1.75
CA PHE A 142 4.94 -3.43 1.52
C PHE A 142 4.39 -2.02 1.58
N GLY A 143 3.58 -1.68 0.59
CA GLY A 143 2.77 -0.47 0.60
C GLY A 143 1.36 -0.76 1.10
N ILE A 144 0.91 -0.07 2.14
CA ILE A 144 -0.36 -0.32 2.82
C ILE A 144 -1.29 0.89 2.70
N GLY A 145 -2.51 0.66 2.22
CA GLY A 145 -3.57 1.66 2.15
C GLY A 145 -4.62 1.47 3.23
N VAL A 146 -4.83 2.50 4.05
CA VAL A 146 -5.71 2.47 5.22
C VAL A 146 -6.85 3.45 5.05
N GLN A 147 -8.05 3.07 5.49
CA GLN A 147 -9.17 3.97 5.69
C GLN A 147 -9.45 4.11 7.19
N TYR A 148 -9.52 5.33 7.71
CA TYR A 148 -9.79 5.56 9.13
C TYR A 148 -11.25 5.29 9.48
N TYR A 149 -11.48 4.83 10.70
CA TYR A 149 -12.79 4.92 11.34
C TYR A 149 -12.99 6.35 11.84
N ARG A 150 -14.19 6.91 11.59
CA ARG A 150 -14.59 8.24 12.09
C ARG A 150 -15.36 8.08 13.39
#